data_AF-A0A8X8IXM8-F1
#
_entry.id   AF-A0A8X8IXM8-F1
#
_cell.length_a   1.000
_cell.length_b   1.000
_cell.length_c   1.000
_cell.angle_alpha   90.00
_cell.angle_beta   90.00
_cell.angle_gamma   90.00
#
_symmetry.space_group_name_H-M   'P 1'
#
loop_
_entity.id
_entity.type
_entity.pdbx_description
1 polymer ?
#
loop_
_entity_poly.entity_id
_entity_poly.type
_entity_poly.pdbx_seq_one_letter_code
_entity_poly.pdbx_strand_id
1 'polypeptide(L)'
;MMVQGTNLVRFLLSLIPPVRKLVSREPPPFLAYHLADIIYSYCFTQRLYNGDWHSDAIGSETVVLGVSSVLGQAGQPETVLEALSYCLERTCSPEYTGSRR
;
A
#
# COMPACT_ATOMS: atom_id res chain seq x y z
N MET A 1 -14.83 9.90 -30.04
CA MET A 1 -13.50 10.51 -29.79
C MET A 1 -13.32 10.66 -28.29
N MET A 2 -12.51 9.81 -27.64
CA MET A 2 -12.20 9.90 -26.21
C MET A 2 -10.70 9.60 -26.03
N VAL A 3 -9.85 10.61 -26.24
CA VAL A 3 -8.40 10.55 -25.91
C VAL A 3 -7.97 11.95 -25.47
N GLN A 4 -8.30 12.33 -24.23
CA GLN A 4 -7.80 13.61 -23.67
C GLN A 4 -7.42 13.51 -22.18
N GLY A 5 -7.99 12.57 -21.42
CA GLY A 5 -7.64 12.38 -19.99
C GLY A 5 -6.26 11.75 -19.74
N THR A 6 -5.77 10.89 -20.64
CA THR A 6 -4.47 10.19 -20.48
C THR A 6 -3.27 11.10 -20.65
N ASN A 7 -3.41 12.19 -21.41
CA ASN A 7 -2.33 13.15 -21.65
C ASN A 7 -2.06 14.05 -20.45
N LEU A 8 -3.09 14.42 -19.68
CA LEU A 8 -2.91 15.27 -18.50
C LEU A 8 -2.16 14.54 -17.40
N VAL A 9 -2.50 13.28 -17.12
CA VAL A 9 -1.80 12.47 -16.12
C VAL A 9 -0.35 12.23 -16.54
N ARG A 10 -0.10 11.87 -17.81
CA ARG A 10 1.27 11.74 -18.33
C ARG A 10 2.06 13.05 -18.25
N PHE A 11 1.42 14.17 -18.55
CA PHE A 11 2.03 15.49 -18.45
C PHE A 11 2.40 15.82 -17.00
N LEU A 12 1.48 15.63 -16.04
CA LEU A 12 1.76 15.85 -14.62
C LEU A 12 2.86 14.93 -14.10
N LEU A 13 2.87 13.66 -14.50
CA LEU A 13 3.94 12.72 -14.16
C LEU A 13 5.30 13.13 -14.75
N SER A 14 5.32 13.79 -15.91
CA SER A 14 6.56 14.30 -16.52
C SER A 14 7.18 15.48 -15.76
N LEU A 15 6.40 16.17 -14.90
CA LEU A 15 6.88 17.24 -14.04
C LEU A 15 7.61 16.73 -12.80
N ILE A 16 7.41 15.46 -12.43
CA ILE A 16 8.08 14.86 -11.28
C ILE A 16 9.50 14.47 -11.70
N PRO A 17 10.55 15.04 -11.09
CA PRO A 17 11.91 14.63 -11.39
C PRO A 17 12.08 13.12 -11.14
N PRO A 18 12.91 12.41 -11.92
CA PRO A 18 13.18 11.01 -11.65
C PRO A 18 13.57 10.80 -10.19
N VAL A 19 13.08 9.74 -9.54
CA VAL A 19 13.29 9.50 -8.09
C VAL A 19 14.76 9.63 -7.68
N ARG A 20 15.70 9.14 -8.51
CA ARG A 20 17.15 9.29 -8.31
C ARG A 20 17.66 10.73 -8.15
N LYS A 21 16.93 11.72 -8.66
CA LYS A 21 17.22 13.16 -8.53
C LYS A 21 16.53 13.79 -7.32
N LEU A 22 15.58 13.08 -6.71
CA LEU A 22 14.86 13.51 -5.51
C LEU A 22 15.48 12.95 -4.23
N VAL A 23 16.29 11.89 -4.33
CA VAL A 23 17.00 11.29 -3.19
C VAL A 23 18.47 11.69 -3.18
N SER A 24 18.97 12.11 -2.01
CA SER A 24 20.40 12.44 -1.78
C SER A 24 21.24 11.23 -1.37
N ARG A 25 20.60 10.10 -1.10
CA ARG A 25 21.20 8.82 -0.70
C ARG A 25 20.51 7.68 -1.43
N GLU A 26 21.21 6.57 -1.58
CA GLU A 26 20.58 5.36 -2.09
C GLU A 26 19.41 4.94 -1.17
N PRO A 27 18.26 4.56 -1.75
CA PRO A 27 17.16 4.05 -0.97
C PRO A 27 17.57 2.75 -0.26
N PRO A 28 16.96 2.42 0.90
CA PRO A 28 17.20 1.14 1.55
C PRO A 28 16.98 -0.04 0.60
N PRO A 29 17.83 -1.09 0.64
CA PRO A 29 17.75 -2.21 -0.31
C PRO A 29 16.41 -2.97 -0.24
N PHE A 30 15.73 -2.90 0.91
CA PHE A 30 14.45 -3.57 1.16
C PHE A 30 13.22 -2.67 0.93
N LEU A 31 13.41 -1.41 0.49
CA LEU A 31 12.33 -0.45 0.31
C LEU A 31 11.23 -0.97 -0.62
N ALA A 32 11.58 -1.71 -1.67
CA ALA A 32 10.62 -2.29 -2.60
C ALA A 32 9.68 -3.30 -1.91
N TYR A 33 10.19 -4.10 -0.98
CA TYR A 33 9.42 -5.10 -0.24
C TYR A 33 8.54 -4.43 0.82
N HIS A 34 9.07 -3.38 1.46
CA HIS A 34 8.29 -2.56 2.39
C HIS A 34 7.11 -1.89 1.69
N LEU A 35 7.34 -1.36 0.48
CA LEU A 35 6.28 -0.78 -0.34
C LEU A 35 5.24 -1.82 -0.77
N ALA A 36 5.62 -3.06 -1.07
CA ALA A 36 4.68 -4.11 -1.42
C ALA A 36 3.71 -4.43 -0.27
N ASP A 37 4.22 -4.56 0.95
CA ASP A 37 3.42 -4.75 2.19
C ASP A 37 2.46 -3.55 2.42
N ILE A 38 2.98 -2.31 2.35
CA ILE A 38 2.19 -1.09 2.58
C ILE A 38 1.09 -0.92 1.50
N ILE A 39 1.41 -1.14 0.23
CA ILE A 39 0.45 -1.01 -0.88
C ILE A 39 -0.65 -2.06 -0.75
N TYR A 40 -0.30 -3.31 -0.45
CA TYR A 40 -1.31 -4.35 -0.24
C TYR A 40 -2.24 -3.97 0.92
N SER A 41 -1.66 -3.57 2.06
CA SER A 41 -2.41 -3.17 3.26
C SER A 41 -3.36 -2.01 2.98
N TYR A 42 -2.90 -0.98 2.28
CA TYR A 42 -3.73 0.15 1.83
C TYR A 42 -4.88 -0.32 0.93
N CYS A 43 -4.59 -1.11 -0.12
CA CYS A 43 -5.61 -1.59 -1.06
C CYS A 43 -6.67 -2.46 -0.35
N PHE A 44 -6.25 -3.29 0.60
CA PHE A 44 -7.16 -4.09 1.41
C PHE A 44 -8.06 -3.21 2.28
N THR A 45 -7.49 -2.22 2.99
CA THR A 45 -8.28 -1.26 3.79
C THR A 45 -9.26 -0.50 2.92
N GLN A 46 -8.83 0.00 1.75
CA GLN A 46 -9.73 0.70 0.82
C GLN A 46 -10.88 -0.21 0.36
N ARG A 47 -10.63 -1.49 0.08
CA ARG A 47 -11.69 -2.46 -0.24
C ARG A 47 -12.64 -2.65 0.94
N LEU A 48 -12.13 -2.83 2.15
CA LEU A 48 -12.93 -3.05 3.36
C LEU A 48 -13.87 -1.86 3.63
N TYR A 49 -13.40 -0.65 3.37
CA TYR A 49 -14.16 0.59 3.57
C TYR A 49 -14.90 1.07 2.31
N ASN A 50 -14.90 0.29 1.22
CA ASN A 50 -15.46 0.68 -0.09
C ASN A 50 -14.97 2.06 -0.59
N GLY A 51 -13.72 2.42 -0.27
CA GLY A 51 -13.10 3.71 -0.58
C GLY A 51 -13.42 4.84 0.41
N ASP A 52 -14.36 4.67 1.33
CA ASP A 52 -14.76 5.68 2.31
C ASP A 52 -14.06 5.49 3.66
N TRP A 53 -12.72 5.53 3.62
CA TRP A 53 -11.89 5.38 4.83
C TRP A 53 -12.10 6.55 5.83
N HIS A 54 -12.50 7.73 5.35
CA HIS A 54 -12.66 8.92 6.18
C HIS A 54 -13.89 8.82 7.12
N SER A 55 -14.90 8.04 6.75
CA SER A 55 -16.07 7.78 7.61
C SER A 55 -15.70 7.20 8.99
N ASP A 56 -14.59 6.47 9.07
CA ASP A 56 -13.97 5.98 10.30
C ASP A 56 -12.45 5.92 10.12
N ALA A 57 -11.83 7.11 10.19
CA ALA A 57 -10.41 7.28 9.96
C ALA A 57 -9.54 6.45 10.93
N ILE A 58 -9.93 6.39 12.21
CA ILE A 58 -9.17 5.66 13.24
C ILE A 58 -9.25 4.14 13.01
N GLY A 59 -10.44 3.62 12.69
CA GLY A 59 -10.58 2.21 12.36
C GLY A 59 -9.83 1.86 11.08
N SER A 60 -9.91 2.69 10.04
CA SER A 60 -9.20 2.45 8.78
C SER A 60 -7.68 2.39 8.96
N GLU A 61 -7.11 3.29 9.77
CA GLU A 61 -5.70 3.28 10.14
C GLU A 61 -5.36 2.02 10.95
N THR A 62 -6.22 1.64 11.89
CA THR A 62 -6.05 0.42 12.68
C THR A 62 -6.02 -0.84 11.80
N VAL A 63 -6.81 -0.88 10.73
CA VAL A 63 -6.76 -1.98 9.75
C VAL A 63 -5.44 -1.99 8.98
N VAL A 64 -4.97 -0.83 8.50
CA VAL A 64 -3.65 -0.74 7.82
C VAL A 64 -2.54 -1.25 8.74
N LEU A 65 -2.48 -0.76 9.98
CA LEU A 65 -1.48 -1.19 10.96
C LEU A 65 -1.63 -2.67 11.34
N GLY A 66 -2.86 -3.20 11.35
CA GLY A 66 -3.13 -4.59 11.68
C GLY A 66 -2.79 -5.59 10.58
N VAL A 67 -2.77 -5.16 9.32
CA VAL A 67 -2.43 -5.98 8.14
C VAL A 67 -0.94 -5.87 7.80
N SER A 68 -0.36 -4.68 7.92
CA SER A 68 1.03 -4.39 7.55
C SER A 68 2.01 -4.89 8.62
N SER A 69 2.91 -5.79 8.23
CA SER A 69 4.04 -6.18 9.10
C SER A 69 5.00 -5.00 9.29
N VAL A 70 5.20 -4.20 8.25
CA VAL A 70 6.17 -3.11 8.21
C VAL A 70 5.74 -1.96 9.12
N LEU A 71 4.48 -1.54 9.04
CA LEU A 71 3.96 -0.42 9.82
C LEU A 71 3.55 -0.84 11.23
N GLY A 72 2.92 -2.01 11.38
CA GLY A 72 2.38 -2.47 12.66
C GLY A 72 3.41 -3.13 13.59
N GLN A 73 4.43 -3.79 13.02
CA GLN A 73 5.38 -4.62 13.77
C GLN A 73 6.85 -4.30 13.47
N ALA A 74 7.13 -3.24 12.71
CA ALA A 74 8.48 -2.91 12.22
C ALA A 74 9.17 -4.07 11.46
N GLY A 75 8.38 -4.94 10.81
CA GLY A 75 8.85 -6.05 10.01
C GLY A 75 9.81 -5.58 8.91
N GLN A 76 10.77 -6.45 8.56
CA GLN A 76 11.79 -6.19 7.54
C GLN A 76 11.73 -7.31 6.48
N PRO A 77 10.68 -7.37 5.65
CA PRO A 77 10.61 -8.39 4.61
C PRO A 77 11.75 -8.22 3.61
N GLU A 78 12.42 -9.33 3.27
CA GLU A 78 13.54 -9.35 2.35
C GLU A 78 13.13 -9.79 0.94
N THR A 79 11.87 -10.24 0.79
CA THR A 79 11.27 -10.59 -0.49
C THR A 79 9.83 -10.11 -0.60
N VAL A 80 9.34 -10.00 -1.85
CA VAL A 80 7.91 -9.74 -2.12
C VAL A 80 7.03 -10.88 -1.58
N LEU A 81 7.51 -12.13 -1.67
CA LEU A 81 6.76 -13.28 -1.18
C LEU A 81 6.54 -13.18 0.34
N GLU A 82 7.57 -12.84 1.11
CA GLU A 82 7.46 -12.65 2.56
C GLU A 82 6.49 -11.52 2.90
N ALA A 83 6.65 -10.35 2.27
CA ALA A 83 5.78 -9.19 2.46
C ALA A 83 4.29 -9.55 2.23
N LEU A 84 3.99 -10.23 1.12
CA LEU A 84 2.62 -10.58 0.77
C LEU A 84 2.09 -11.75 1.58
N SER A 85 2.92 -12.73 1.95
CA SER A 85 2.49 -13.89 2.75
C SER A 85 1.96 -13.43 4.11
N TYR A 86 2.68 -12.53 4.78
CA TYR A 86 2.22 -11.95 6.04
C TYR A 86 0.87 -11.24 5.87
N CYS A 87 0.76 -10.33 4.89
CA CYS A 87 -0.47 -9.59 4.64
C CYS A 87 -1.67 -10.52 4.33
N LEU A 88 -1.44 -11.59 3.57
CA LEU A 88 -2.46 -12.58 3.22
C LEU A 88 -2.89 -13.39 4.45
N GLU A 89 -1.95 -13.84 5.28
CA GLU A 89 -2.23 -14.52 6.54
C GLU A 89 -3.07 -13.64 7.47
N ARG A 90 -2.71 -12.36 7.61
CA ARG A 90 -3.49 -11.38 8.38
C ARG A 90 -4.88 -11.19 7.80
N THR A 91 -5.03 -10.96 6.50
CA THR A 91 -6.36 -10.73 5.88
C THR A 91 -7.23 -12.00 5.83
N CYS A 92 -6.62 -13.18 5.98
CA CYS A 92 -7.36 -14.43 6.12
C CYS A 92 -7.78 -14.76 7.55
N SER A 93 -7.34 -13.99 8.55
CA SER A 93 -7.66 -14.24 9.95
C SER A 93 -9.13 -13.93 10.28
N PRO A 94 -9.69 -14.50 11.37
CA PRO A 94 -11.09 -14.35 11.75
C PRO A 94 -11.58 -12.90 11.78
N GLU A 95 -10.70 -11.98 12.17
CA GLU A 95 -10.92 -10.53 12.22
C GLU A 95 -11.45 -9.95 10.90
N TYR A 96 -11.05 -10.52 9.76
CA TYR A 96 -11.38 -10.00 8.43
C TYR A 96 -12.20 -10.97 7.56
N THR A 97 -12.57 -12.15 8.07
CA THR A 97 -13.31 -13.17 7.32
C THR A 97 -14.61 -12.69 6.67
N GLY A 98 -15.32 -11.74 7.29
CA GLY A 98 -16.57 -11.17 6.76
C GLY A 98 -16.40 -10.20 5.57
N SER A 99 -15.18 -9.74 5.30
CA SER A 99 -14.87 -8.73 4.28
C SER A 99 -14.56 -9.27 2.88
N ARG A 100 -14.63 -10.60 2.71
CA ARG A 100 -14.25 -11.30 1.46
C ARG A 100 -15.28 -11.24 0.32
N ARG A 101 -16.35 -10.44 0.46
CA ARG A 101 -17.33 -10.23 -0.62
C ARG A 101 -16.87 -9.13 -1.55
#